data_AF-A0A6L2L712-F1
#
_entry.id   AF-A0A6L2L712-F1
#
_cell.length_a   1.000
_cell.length_b   1.000
_cell.length_c   1.000
_cell.angle_alpha   90.00
_cell.angle_beta   90.00
_cell.angle_gamma   90.00
#
_symmetry.space_group_name_H-M   'P 1'
#
loop_
_entity.id
_entity.type
_entity.pdbx_description
1 polymer ?
#
loop_
_entity_poly.entity_id
_entity_poly.type
_entity_poly.pdbx_seq_one_letter_code
_entity_poly.pdbx_strand_id
1 'polypeptide(L)'
;MDAPPSPNHVFNFPEVEFEEDPQEEPEEEFEEDPEEDPEEELKAEAKDDVPPPATPPVGSPITLLPLSESSSDTEDVAPIVVNEALEMPPIGSTYEVGGPSSVTPFPPFYLHGREIARLDDNTEFLLSNVQYLEWCKKKRKTDMEASSFEIHEVKKRMDDMGQDLGDETQFSNLVEHRVTKLENREKEKAEEMDKMKRHLGTLEANYSLVLSDRDEWKKAFFNLQAWVSERLGRGALDARPYIGDDGPVSFGDSKPPKPPGSPSSS
;
A
#
# COMPACT_ATOMS: atom_id res chain seq x y z
N MET A 1 -33.00 -48.97 52.38
CA MET A 1 -32.08 -50.01 51.87
C MET A 1 -32.45 -50.18 50.42
N ASP A 2 -31.82 -49.40 49.55
CA ASP A 2 -32.15 -49.36 48.13
C ASP A 2 -31.49 -50.53 47.39
N ALA A 3 -32.21 -51.07 46.41
CA ALA A 3 -31.80 -52.23 45.63
C ALA A 3 -30.61 -51.89 44.73
N PRO A 4 -29.66 -52.82 44.52
CA PRO A 4 -28.53 -52.58 43.64
C PRO A 4 -28.98 -52.41 42.18
N PRO A 5 -28.35 -51.52 41.40
CA PRO A 5 -28.69 -51.31 40.00
C PRO A 5 -28.46 -52.59 39.19
N SER A 6 -29.41 -52.85 38.27
CA SER A 6 -29.40 -54.02 37.39
C SER A 6 -28.17 -54.03 36.46
N PRO A 7 -27.54 -55.19 36.19
CA PRO A 7 -26.37 -55.31 35.31
C PRO A 7 -26.58 -54.89 33.85
N ASN A 8 -27.82 -54.57 33.46
CA ASN A 8 -28.17 -54.17 32.10
C ASN A 8 -28.31 -52.65 31.93
N HIS A 9 -27.63 -51.84 32.75
CA HIS A 9 -27.60 -50.40 32.52
C HIS A 9 -26.67 -50.09 31.34
N VAL A 10 -27.24 -50.17 30.15
CA VAL A 10 -26.65 -49.69 28.90
C VAL A 10 -26.33 -48.22 29.08
N PHE A 11 -25.03 -47.88 29.06
CA PHE A 11 -24.56 -46.51 28.96
C PHE A 11 -25.00 -45.98 27.59
N ASN A 12 -26.13 -45.28 27.55
CA ASN A 12 -26.49 -44.45 26.41
C ASN A 12 -25.58 -43.23 26.46
N PHE A 13 -24.45 -43.29 25.76
CA PHE A 13 -23.77 -42.08 25.36
C PHE A 13 -24.73 -41.31 24.43
N PRO A 14 -24.98 -40.02 24.65
CA PRO A 14 -25.65 -39.22 23.66
C PRO A 14 -24.77 -39.23 22.40
N GLU A 15 -25.29 -39.83 21.32
CA GLU A 15 -24.78 -39.58 19.98
C GLU A 15 -24.95 -38.08 19.73
N VAL A 16 -23.87 -37.33 19.89
CA VAL A 16 -23.81 -35.95 19.40
C VAL A 16 -23.75 -36.09 17.89
N GLU A 17 -24.90 -35.89 17.24
CA GLU A 17 -24.99 -35.65 15.80
C GLU A 17 -24.08 -34.44 15.51
N PHE A 18 -22.89 -34.71 14.98
CA PHE A 18 -22.11 -33.69 14.30
C PHE A 18 -22.82 -33.46 12.96
N GLU A 19 -23.66 -32.44 12.94
CA GLU A 19 -24.14 -31.82 11.71
C GLU A 19 -22.91 -31.16 11.07
N GLU A 20 -22.17 -31.97 10.30
CA GLU A 20 -21.06 -31.55 9.47
C GLU A 20 -21.67 -30.70 8.35
N ASP A 21 -21.76 -29.39 8.59
CA ASP A 21 -22.15 -28.41 7.58
C ASP A 21 -21.08 -28.47 6.47
N PRO A 22 -21.42 -28.89 5.24
CA PRO A 22 -20.49 -28.83 4.14
C PRO A 22 -20.37 -27.38 3.72
N GLN A 23 -19.60 -26.58 4.48
CA GLN A 23 -18.97 -25.40 3.92
C GLN A 23 -17.90 -25.90 2.96
N GLU A 24 -18.37 -26.15 1.74
CA GLU A 24 -17.64 -26.14 0.49
C GLU A 24 -16.66 -24.95 0.55
N GLU A 25 -15.40 -25.24 0.91
CA GLU A 25 -14.31 -24.29 0.70
C GLU A 25 -14.32 -23.98 -0.80
N PRO A 26 -14.43 -22.72 -1.22
CA PRO A 26 -14.18 -22.42 -2.61
C PRO A 26 -12.72 -22.77 -2.85
N GLU A 27 -12.48 -23.81 -3.66
CA GLU A 27 -11.23 -24.02 -4.35
C GLU A 27 -10.98 -22.75 -5.16
N GLU A 28 -10.27 -21.81 -4.55
CA GLU A 28 -9.79 -20.60 -5.20
C GLU A 28 -8.65 -21.08 -6.11
N GLU A 29 -9.03 -21.51 -7.33
CA GLU A 29 -8.16 -21.66 -8.49
C GLU A 29 -7.39 -20.34 -8.64
N PHE A 30 -6.21 -20.29 -8.03
CA PHE A 30 -5.17 -19.35 -8.39
C PHE A 30 -4.73 -19.75 -9.80
N GLU A 31 -5.22 -19.04 -10.82
CA GLU A 31 -4.50 -18.92 -12.07
C GLU A 31 -3.13 -18.33 -11.70
N GLU A 32 -2.12 -19.19 -11.57
CA GLU A 32 -0.72 -18.78 -11.55
C GLU A 32 -0.46 -18.04 -12.85
N ASP A 33 -0.37 -16.72 -12.74
CA ASP A 33 0.22 -15.84 -13.74
C ASP A 33 1.59 -16.43 -14.11
N PRO A 34 1.85 -16.79 -15.38
CA PRO A 34 3.10 -17.43 -15.73
C PRO A 34 4.25 -16.47 -15.41
N GLU A 35 5.13 -16.92 -14.52
CA GLU A 35 6.43 -16.28 -14.26
C GLU A 35 7.08 -15.95 -15.62
N GLU A 36 7.10 -14.67 -15.99
CA GLU A 36 7.92 -14.17 -17.09
C GLU A 36 9.38 -14.36 -16.68
N ASP A 37 9.93 -15.47 -17.16
CA ASP A 37 11.34 -15.80 -17.24
C ASP A 37 12.14 -14.67 -17.92
N PRO A 38 13.10 -14.03 -17.23
CA PRO A 38 14.07 -13.15 -17.86
C PRO A 38 15.39 -13.88 -18.10
N GLU A 39 15.38 -15.10 -18.65
CA GLU A 39 16.56 -15.73 -19.25
C GLU A 39 16.63 -15.45 -20.76
N GLU A 40 17.16 -14.27 -21.15
CA GLU A 40 17.86 -13.97 -22.42
C GLU A 40 18.07 -12.44 -22.45
N GLU A 41 19.27 -11.84 -22.31
CA GLU A 41 20.47 -12.01 -23.12
C GLU A 41 21.71 -11.57 -22.32
N LEU A 42 22.54 -12.53 -21.90
CA LEU A 42 23.93 -12.27 -21.60
C LEU A 42 24.74 -12.30 -22.90
N LYS A 43 25.20 -11.14 -23.38
CA LYS A 43 26.24 -11.07 -24.41
C LYS A 43 27.26 -9.96 -24.17
N ALA A 44 28.44 -10.41 -23.76
CA ALA A 44 29.78 -9.91 -24.05
C ALA A 44 30.18 -8.49 -23.60
N GLU A 45 30.90 -8.45 -22.48
CA GLU A 45 32.30 -8.01 -22.38
C GLU A 45 32.75 -6.79 -23.21
N ALA A 46 32.88 -5.64 -22.53
CA ALA A 46 33.99 -4.71 -22.74
C ALA A 46 34.37 -4.09 -21.40
N LYS A 47 35.58 -4.38 -20.94
CA LYS A 47 36.21 -3.70 -19.80
C LYS A 47 36.50 -2.26 -20.23
N ASP A 48 35.77 -1.31 -19.67
CA ASP A 48 36.18 0.09 -19.71
C ASP A 48 36.57 0.52 -18.29
N ASP A 49 37.85 0.88 -18.17
CA ASP A 49 38.55 1.19 -16.93
C ASP A 49 38.24 2.65 -16.56
N VAL A 50 37.08 2.86 -15.95
CA VAL A 50 36.63 4.17 -15.45
C VAL A 50 36.99 4.27 -13.96
N PRO A 51 37.69 5.33 -13.51
CA PRO A 51 38.03 5.46 -12.09
C PRO A 51 36.75 5.66 -11.27
N PRO A 52 36.74 5.19 -10.01
CA PRO A 52 35.55 5.27 -9.16
C PRO A 52 35.11 6.72 -8.94
N PRO A 53 33.81 6.99 -8.83
CA PRO A 53 33.29 8.32 -8.57
C PRO A 53 33.78 8.79 -7.20
N ALA A 54 34.39 9.98 -7.19
CA ALA A 54 34.77 10.68 -5.97
C ALA A 54 33.52 10.92 -5.11
N THR A 55 33.53 10.37 -3.91
CA THR A 55 32.56 10.68 -2.85
C THR A 55 32.59 12.19 -2.57
N PRO A 56 31.45 12.90 -2.64
CA PRO A 56 31.41 14.30 -2.22
C PRO A 56 31.64 14.38 -0.70
N PRO A 57 32.31 15.44 -0.21
CA PRO A 57 32.63 15.57 1.20
C PRO A 57 31.35 15.69 2.02
N VAL A 58 31.17 14.72 2.93
CA VAL A 58 30.24 14.83 4.05
C VAL A 58 30.69 16.01 4.91
N GLY A 59 29.86 17.04 4.98
CA GLY A 59 30.03 18.14 5.93
C GLY A 59 30.11 19.51 5.29
N SER A 60 28.95 20.07 4.95
CA SER A 60 28.73 21.50 5.05
C SER A 60 27.39 21.73 5.76
N PRO A 61 27.33 22.57 6.80
CA PRO A 61 26.09 22.87 7.47
C PRO A 61 25.17 23.58 6.48
N ILE A 62 23.99 23.00 6.26
CA ILE A 62 22.90 23.65 5.53
C ILE A 62 22.54 24.89 6.35
N THR A 63 23.02 26.04 5.90
CA THR A 63 22.41 27.31 6.25
C THR A 63 21.05 27.27 5.57
N LEU A 64 19.99 27.05 6.33
CA LEU A 64 18.62 27.13 5.82
C LEU A 64 18.44 28.53 5.24
N LEU A 65 18.31 28.61 3.90
CA LEU A 65 17.78 29.79 3.25
C LEU A 65 16.41 30.07 3.88
N PRO A 66 16.12 31.30 4.33
CA PRO A 66 14.78 31.64 4.75
C PRO A 66 13.87 31.53 3.53
N LEU A 67 12.95 30.56 3.59
CA LEU A 67 11.76 30.51 2.77
C LEU A 67 11.09 31.88 2.87
N SER A 68 11.22 32.66 1.80
CA SER A 68 10.46 33.89 1.65
C SER A 68 9.03 33.48 1.38
N GLU A 69 8.25 33.40 2.45
CA GLU A 69 6.81 33.38 2.42
C GLU A 69 6.35 34.58 1.58
N SER A 70 5.90 34.29 0.36
CA SER A 70 5.17 35.28 -0.43
C SER A 70 3.79 35.43 0.20
N SER A 71 3.71 36.30 1.21
CA SER A 71 2.46 36.80 1.77
C SER A 71 1.88 37.79 0.78
N SER A 72 0.85 37.36 0.07
CA SER A 72 -0.08 38.24 -0.63
C SER A 72 -1.20 38.62 0.35
N ASP A 73 -1.20 39.84 0.87
CA ASP A 73 -2.43 40.65 0.97
C ASP A 73 -2.16 42.08 1.44
N THR A 74 -3.07 42.96 1.06
CA THR A 74 -3.35 44.33 1.54
C THR A 74 -2.55 45.50 0.94
N GLU A 75 -3.22 46.15 -0.01
CA GLU A 75 -3.28 47.60 -0.28
C GLU A 75 -2.15 48.45 0.31
N ASP A 76 -1.08 48.65 -0.46
CA ASP A 76 -0.27 49.86 -0.32
C ASP A 76 -0.53 50.76 -1.54
N VAL A 77 -1.56 51.59 -1.40
CA VAL A 77 -1.86 52.68 -2.31
C VAL A 77 -0.75 53.72 -2.14
N ALA A 78 0.31 53.60 -2.93
CA ALA A 78 1.27 54.67 -3.10
C ALA A 78 0.53 55.90 -3.68
N PRO A 79 0.53 57.06 -3.02
CA PRO A 79 -0.01 58.28 -3.62
C PRO A 79 0.87 58.64 -4.82
N ILE A 80 0.30 58.55 -6.02
CA ILE A 80 0.85 59.16 -7.22
C ILE A 80 0.87 60.67 -6.96
N VAL A 81 2.03 61.17 -6.55
CA VAL A 81 2.30 62.61 -6.51
C VAL A 81 2.42 63.06 -7.97
N VAL A 82 1.29 63.49 -8.52
CA VAL A 82 1.21 64.25 -9.76
C VAL A 82 1.90 65.58 -9.52
N ASN A 83 3.20 65.64 -9.81
CA ASN A 83 3.91 66.89 -9.97
C ASN A 83 3.62 67.42 -11.37
N GLU A 84 2.39 67.93 -11.57
CA GLU A 84 2.03 68.78 -12.71
C GLU A 84 2.62 70.17 -12.47
N ALA A 85 3.94 70.28 -12.60
CA ALA A 85 4.61 71.56 -12.72
C ALA A 85 4.38 72.08 -14.14
N LEU A 86 3.25 72.77 -14.34
CA LEU A 86 3.04 73.67 -15.47
C LEU A 86 4.07 74.80 -15.36
N GLU A 87 5.24 74.58 -15.96
CA GLU A 87 6.24 75.61 -16.22
C GLU A 87 5.65 76.59 -17.25
N MET A 88 4.88 77.55 -16.74
CA MET A 88 4.45 78.72 -17.49
C MET A 88 5.69 79.52 -17.91
N PRO A 89 5.89 79.84 -19.21
CA PRO A 89 6.95 80.75 -19.59
C PRO A 89 6.68 82.14 -18.97
N PRO A 90 7.72 82.87 -18.56
CA PRO A 90 7.56 84.17 -17.93
C PRO A 90 6.82 85.14 -18.86
N ILE A 91 5.68 85.63 -18.37
CA ILE A 91 4.88 86.69 -19.00
C ILE A 91 5.70 87.98 -18.88
N GLY A 92 6.38 88.35 -19.96
CA GLY A 92 7.15 89.59 -20.01
C GLY A 92 8.30 89.60 -21.01
N SER A 93 8.07 89.20 -22.26
CA SER A 93 9.00 89.51 -23.36
C SER A 93 8.43 90.67 -24.17
N THR A 94 8.93 91.87 -23.91
CA THR A 94 8.74 93.04 -24.76
C THR A 94 9.51 92.82 -26.06
N TYR A 95 8.82 92.44 -27.14
CA TYR A 95 9.40 92.44 -28.47
C TYR A 95 9.62 93.89 -28.91
N GLU A 96 10.87 94.27 -29.16
CA GLU A 96 11.17 95.46 -29.94
C GLU A 96 10.64 95.26 -31.36
N VAL A 97 9.77 96.16 -31.80
CA VAL A 97 9.33 96.28 -33.20
C VAL A 97 10.50 96.87 -34.00
N GLY A 98 11.42 95.99 -34.41
CA GLY A 98 12.45 96.28 -35.40
C GLY A 98 11.82 96.42 -36.78
N GLY A 99 12.06 97.58 -37.41
CA GLY A 99 11.44 98.02 -38.66
C GLY A 99 11.65 97.12 -39.90
N PRO A 100 11.07 97.50 -41.04
CA PRO A 100 10.98 96.66 -42.24
C PRO A 100 12.38 96.38 -42.82
N SER A 101 12.96 95.25 -42.45
CA SER A 101 14.16 94.72 -43.08
C SER A 101 13.83 94.24 -44.48
N SER A 102 14.64 94.72 -45.41
CA SER A 102 14.78 94.35 -46.82
C SER A 102 14.20 92.98 -47.21
N VAL A 103 13.24 93.04 -48.14
CA VAL A 103 12.82 91.90 -48.95
C VAL A 103 14.03 91.44 -49.78
N THR A 104 14.67 90.35 -49.38
CA THR A 104 15.54 89.57 -50.27
C THR A 104 14.64 88.86 -51.29
N PRO A 105 14.76 89.14 -52.60
CA PRO A 105 13.78 88.71 -53.60
C PRO A 105 13.95 87.25 -54.07
N PHE A 106 14.66 86.41 -53.31
CA PHE A 106 14.81 85.00 -53.63
C PHE A 106 14.56 84.13 -52.39
N PRO A 107 13.54 83.25 -52.40
CA PRO A 107 13.37 82.27 -51.35
C PRO A 107 14.64 81.40 -51.30
N PRO A 108 15.28 81.21 -50.14
CA PRO A 108 16.44 80.33 -50.03
C PRO A 108 15.97 78.86 -50.07
N PHE A 109 15.71 78.35 -51.27
CA PHE A 109 15.40 76.93 -51.52
C PHE A 109 16.50 75.98 -51.01
N TYR A 110 17.68 76.49 -50.65
CA TYR A 110 18.81 75.73 -50.09
C TYR A 110 18.63 75.28 -48.64
N LEU A 111 17.77 75.92 -47.83
CA LEU A 111 17.53 75.50 -46.45
C LEU A 111 16.56 74.31 -46.33
N HIS A 112 15.75 74.04 -47.36
CA HIS A 112 14.82 72.91 -47.38
C HIS A 112 15.52 71.56 -47.58
N GLY A 113 16.67 71.50 -48.25
CA GLY A 113 17.36 70.22 -48.49
C GLY A 113 17.76 69.49 -47.20
N ARG A 114 18.16 70.22 -46.16
CA ARG A 114 18.50 69.64 -44.84
C ARG A 114 17.26 69.10 -44.12
N GLU A 115 16.14 69.81 -44.24
CA GLU A 115 14.89 69.41 -43.58
C GLU A 115 14.27 68.17 -44.25
N ILE A 116 14.38 68.08 -45.59
CA ILE A 116 13.97 66.89 -46.36
C ILE A 116 14.83 65.69 -45.97
N ALA A 117 16.16 65.83 -45.92
CA ALA A 117 17.04 64.72 -45.51
C ALA A 117 16.72 64.21 -44.09
N ARG A 118 16.47 65.13 -43.14
CA ARG A 118 16.04 64.77 -41.78
C ARG A 118 14.69 64.04 -41.77
N LEU A 119 13.78 64.41 -42.66
CA LEU A 119 12.49 63.74 -42.77
C LEU A 119 12.63 62.33 -43.35
N ASP A 120 13.50 62.14 -44.34
CA ASP A 120 13.83 60.83 -44.91
C ASP A 120 14.44 59.92 -43.83
N ASP A 121 15.44 60.39 -43.08
CA ASP A 121 16.06 59.64 -41.97
C ASP A 121 15.02 59.22 -40.91
N ASN A 122 14.12 60.15 -40.53
CA ASN A 122 13.05 59.86 -39.58
C ASN A 122 12.06 58.82 -40.14
N THR A 123 11.79 58.86 -41.44
CA THR A 123 10.89 57.92 -42.11
C THR A 123 11.50 56.53 -42.14
N GLU A 124 12.79 56.40 -42.47
CA GLU A 124 13.52 55.13 -42.41
C GLU A 124 13.54 54.55 -41.00
N PHE A 125 13.79 55.40 -39.99
CA PHE A 125 13.74 54.99 -38.59
C PHE A 125 12.35 54.50 -38.17
N LEU A 126 11.28 55.21 -38.55
CA LEU A 126 9.91 54.80 -38.27
C LEU A 126 9.56 53.48 -38.95
N LEU A 127 9.98 53.27 -40.21
CA LEU A 127 9.78 52.01 -40.93
C LEU A 127 10.48 50.84 -40.23
N SER A 128 11.72 51.04 -39.79
CA SER A 128 12.48 50.05 -39.02
C SER A 128 11.77 49.67 -37.71
N ASN A 129 11.27 50.67 -36.97
CA ASN A 129 10.51 50.43 -35.74
C ASN A 129 9.20 49.65 -35.99
N VAL A 130 8.49 49.94 -37.08
CA VAL A 130 7.27 49.21 -37.44
C VAL A 130 7.58 47.74 -37.74
N GLN A 131 8.63 47.47 -38.52
CA GLN A 131 9.06 46.11 -38.83
C GLN A 131 9.49 45.35 -37.57
N TYR A 132 10.21 46.02 -36.66
CA TYR A 132 10.61 45.45 -35.37
C TYR A 132 9.40 45.06 -34.52
N LEU A 133 8.40 45.94 -34.41
CA LEU A 133 7.18 45.65 -33.66
C LEU A 133 6.39 44.49 -34.28
N GLU A 134 6.32 44.41 -35.60
CA GLU A 134 5.70 43.28 -36.30
C GLU A 134 6.42 41.97 -35.98
N TRP A 135 7.74 41.97 -36.00
CA TRP A 135 8.56 40.83 -35.60
C TRP A 135 8.33 40.43 -34.13
N CYS A 136 8.34 41.39 -33.21
CA CYS A 136 8.04 41.15 -31.79
C CYS A 136 6.64 40.57 -31.58
N LYS A 137 5.65 41.03 -32.35
CA LYS A 137 4.28 40.50 -32.30
C LYS A 137 4.22 39.05 -32.76
N LYS A 138 4.91 38.71 -33.86
CA LYS A 138 5.01 37.33 -34.36
C LYS A 138 5.69 36.43 -33.34
N LYS A 139 6.82 36.87 -32.78
CA LYS A 139 7.54 36.13 -31.74
C LYS A 139 6.64 35.85 -30.52
N ARG A 140 5.99 36.88 -29.97
CA ARG A 140 5.08 36.70 -28.82
C ARG A 140 3.91 35.77 -29.13
N LYS A 141 3.40 35.78 -30.37
CA LYS A 141 2.33 34.87 -30.79
C LYS A 141 2.80 33.41 -30.74
N THR A 142 3.98 33.11 -31.31
CA THR A 142 4.55 31.76 -31.27
C THR A 142 4.87 31.31 -29.84
N ASP A 143 5.44 32.19 -29.01
CA ASP A 143 5.73 31.88 -27.60
C ASP A 143 4.44 31.54 -26.82
N MET A 144 3.37 32.31 -27.07
CA MET A 144 2.07 32.06 -26.45
C MET A 144 1.46 30.74 -26.91
N GLU A 145 1.54 30.41 -28.20
CA GLU A 145 1.07 29.11 -28.72
C GLU A 145 1.86 27.93 -28.11
N ALA A 146 3.18 28.05 -27.98
CA ALA A 146 4.02 27.05 -27.32
C ALA A 146 3.63 26.86 -25.85
N SER A 147 3.50 27.96 -25.09
CA SER A 147 3.07 27.90 -23.68
C SER A 147 1.66 27.30 -23.52
N SER A 148 0.75 27.55 -24.46
CA SER A 148 -0.59 26.96 -24.44
C SER A 148 -0.57 25.45 -24.65
N PHE A 149 0.36 24.94 -25.46
CA PHE A 149 0.57 23.51 -25.64
C PHE A 149 1.11 22.85 -24.37
N GLU A 150 2.10 23.47 -23.72
CA GLU A 150 2.66 22.99 -22.45
C GLU A 150 1.59 22.94 -21.33
N ILE A 151 0.78 24.00 -21.20
CA ILE A 151 -0.32 24.04 -20.21
C ILE A 151 -1.31 22.90 -20.46
N HIS A 152 -1.64 22.63 -21.73
CA HIS A 152 -2.54 21.54 -22.08
C HIS A 152 -1.94 20.16 -21.73
N GLU A 153 -0.65 19.96 -21.97
CA GLU A 153 0.04 18.72 -21.61
C GLU A 153 0.10 18.51 -20.09
N VAL A 154 0.46 19.55 -19.33
CA VAL A 154 0.46 19.50 -17.86
C VAL A 154 -0.93 19.17 -17.34
N LYS A 155 -1.98 19.80 -17.89
CA LYS A 155 -3.36 19.50 -17.52
C LYS A 155 -3.71 18.04 -17.77
N LYS A 156 -3.35 17.49 -18.95
CA LYS A 156 -3.60 16.08 -19.24
C LYS A 156 -2.94 15.16 -18.21
N ARG A 157 -1.67 15.42 -17.87
CA ARG A 157 -0.96 14.63 -16.85
C ARG A 157 -1.61 14.75 -15.48
N MET A 158 -2.15 15.92 -15.12
CA MET A 158 -2.90 16.10 -13.88
C MET A 158 -4.21 15.32 -13.87
N ASP A 159 -4.93 15.29 -14.99
CA ASP A 159 -6.16 14.51 -15.13
C ASP A 159 -5.86 12.99 -15.02
N ASP A 160 -4.79 12.53 -15.68
CA ASP A 160 -4.31 11.13 -15.61
C ASP A 160 -3.95 10.73 -14.17
N MET A 161 -3.15 11.55 -13.46
CA MET A 161 -2.84 11.30 -12.03
C MET A 161 -4.08 11.33 -11.14
N GLY A 162 -5.07 12.18 -11.46
CA GLY A 162 -6.33 12.24 -10.73
C GLY A 162 -7.13 10.94 -10.85
N GLN A 163 -7.06 10.28 -12.01
CA GLN A 163 -7.66 8.97 -12.22
C GLN A 163 -6.91 7.88 -11.44
N ASP A 164 -5.58 7.83 -11.52
CA ASP A 164 -4.76 6.85 -10.81
C ASP A 164 -5.03 6.86 -9.29
N LEU A 165 -5.11 8.06 -8.69
CA LEU A 165 -5.47 8.22 -7.27
C LEU A 165 -6.89 7.73 -6.95
N GLY A 166 -7.82 7.91 -7.89
CA GLY A 166 -9.18 7.39 -7.78
C GLY A 166 -9.23 5.87 -7.75
N ASP A 167 -8.47 5.22 -8.64
CA ASP A 167 -8.37 3.77 -8.73
C ASP A 167 -7.64 3.18 -7.51
N GLU A 168 -6.58 3.82 -7.03
CA GLU A 168 -5.86 3.45 -5.80
C GLU A 168 -6.79 3.50 -4.57
N THR A 169 -7.65 4.51 -4.49
CA THR A 169 -8.65 4.63 -3.41
C THR A 169 -9.66 3.48 -3.46
N GLN A 170 -10.14 3.10 -4.65
CA GLN A 170 -11.05 1.97 -4.81
C GLN A 170 -10.40 0.64 -4.43
N PHE A 171 -9.15 0.43 -4.84
CA PHE A 171 -8.36 -0.73 -4.46
C PHE A 171 -8.16 -0.80 -2.94
N SER A 172 -7.81 0.33 -2.32
CA SER A 172 -7.62 0.42 -0.86
C SER A 172 -8.89 0.00 -0.11
N ASN A 173 -10.06 0.48 -0.53
CA ASN A 173 -11.34 0.08 0.07
C ASN A 173 -11.61 -1.43 -0.07
N LEU A 174 -11.26 -2.02 -1.22
CA LEU A 174 -11.42 -3.47 -1.44
C LEU A 174 -10.50 -4.28 -0.50
N VAL A 175 -9.25 -3.85 -0.34
CA VAL A 175 -8.27 -4.48 0.56
C VAL A 175 -8.75 -4.39 2.00
N GLU A 176 -9.20 -3.21 2.47
CA GLU A 176 -9.74 -3.05 3.82
C GLU A 176 -10.93 -3.98 4.10
N HIS A 177 -11.85 -4.11 3.14
CA HIS A 177 -12.97 -5.04 3.26
C HIS A 177 -12.51 -6.51 3.35
N ARG A 178 -11.50 -6.90 2.57
CA ARG A 178 -10.94 -8.27 2.64
C ARG A 178 -10.23 -8.52 3.98
N VAL A 179 -9.46 -7.55 4.47
CA VAL A 179 -8.74 -7.63 5.76
C VAL A 179 -9.73 -7.79 6.92
N THR A 180 -10.80 -6.99 6.94
CA THR A 180 -11.83 -7.11 7.99
C THR A 180 -12.56 -8.46 7.95
N LYS A 181 -12.82 -9.01 6.75
CA LYS A 181 -13.37 -10.36 6.61
C LYS A 181 -12.43 -11.43 7.18
N LEU A 182 -11.13 -11.33 6.91
CA LEU A 182 -10.13 -12.26 7.45
C LEU A 182 -10.01 -12.15 8.98
N GLU A 183 -10.01 -10.93 9.52
CA GLU A 183 -9.96 -10.69 10.96
C GLU A 183 -11.17 -11.33 11.68
N ASN A 184 -12.36 -11.25 11.08
CA ASN A 184 -13.55 -11.90 11.64
C ASN A 184 -13.44 -13.43 11.62
N ARG A 185 -12.91 -14.02 10.54
CA ARG A 185 -12.68 -15.48 10.45
C ARG A 185 -11.63 -15.94 11.47
N GLU A 186 -10.60 -15.14 11.72
CA GLU A 186 -9.59 -15.44 12.75
C GLU A 186 -10.20 -15.43 14.16
N LYS A 187 -11.05 -14.45 14.48
CA LYS A 187 -11.78 -14.39 15.75
C LYS A 187 -12.67 -15.61 15.97
N GLU A 188 -13.42 -16.01 14.94
CA GLU A 188 -14.27 -17.21 14.99
C GLU A 188 -13.45 -18.47 15.28
N LYS A 189 -12.34 -18.67 14.57
CA LYS A 189 -11.43 -19.81 14.81
C LYS A 189 -10.84 -19.79 16.23
N ALA A 190 -10.52 -18.61 16.77
CA ALA A 190 -10.02 -18.49 18.14
C ALA A 190 -11.07 -18.90 19.18
N GLU A 191 -12.33 -18.48 18.98
CA GLU A 191 -13.45 -18.88 19.85
C GLU A 191 -13.71 -20.40 19.80
N GLU A 192 -13.62 -20.98 18.60
CA GLU A 192 -13.76 -22.42 18.39
C GLU A 192 -12.63 -23.20 19.12
N MET A 193 -11.38 -22.75 18.96
CA MET A 193 -10.23 -23.34 19.64
C MET A 193 -10.38 -23.27 21.17
N ASP A 194 -10.89 -22.15 21.70
CA ASP A 194 -11.17 -22.01 23.13
C ASP A 194 -12.29 -22.94 23.61
N LYS A 195 -13.29 -23.20 22.76
CA LYS A 195 -14.32 -24.21 23.03
C LYS A 195 -13.72 -25.61 23.06
N MET A 196 -12.91 -25.99 22.08
CA MET A 196 -12.22 -27.28 22.05
C MET A 196 -11.31 -27.47 23.27
N LYS A 197 -10.56 -26.43 23.66
CA LYS A 197 -9.69 -26.45 24.85
C LYS A 197 -10.48 -26.71 26.14
N ARG A 198 -11.66 -26.12 26.29
CA ARG A 198 -12.56 -26.39 27.43
C ARG A 198 -13.07 -27.84 27.44
N HIS A 199 -13.43 -28.38 26.28
CA HIS A 199 -13.84 -29.79 26.17
C HIS A 199 -12.68 -30.74 26.52
N LEU A 200 -11.47 -30.45 26.04
CA LEU A 200 -10.28 -31.24 26.36
C LEU A 200 -9.97 -31.22 27.86
N GLY A 201 -10.00 -30.05 28.50
CA GLY A 201 -9.79 -29.95 29.95
C GLY A 201 -10.86 -30.71 30.76
N THR A 202 -12.11 -30.72 30.28
CA THR A 202 -13.18 -31.53 30.90
C THR A 202 -12.92 -33.02 30.76
N LEU A 203 -12.49 -33.47 29.58
CA LEU A 203 -12.16 -34.87 29.31
C LEU A 203 -10.96 -35.34 30.15
N GLU A 204 -9.93 -34.52 30.29
CA GLU A 204 -8.75 -34.78 31.12
C GLU A 204 -9.12 -34.96 32.60
N ALA A 205 -10.01 -34.10 33.12
CA ALA A 205 -10.51 -34.21 34.49
C ALA A 205 -11.31 -35.52 34.70
N ASN A 206 -12.18 -35.87 33.76
CA ASN A 206 -12.96 -37.11 33.80
C ASN A 206 -12.07 -38.35 33.76
N TYR A 207 -11.03 -38.35 32.91
CA TYR A 207 -10.08 -39.45 32.82
C TYR A 207 -9.28 -39.62 34.12
N SER A 208 -8.85 -38.51 34.73
CA SER A 208 -8.15 -38.52 36.02
C SER A 208 -9.03 -39.10 37.14
N LEU A 209 -10.34 -38.81 37.13
CA LEU A 209 -11.31 -39.39 38.05
C LEU A 209 -11.42 -40.91 37.88
N VAL A 210 -11.63 -41.39 36.65
CA VAL A 210 -11.74 -42.82 36.35
C VAL A 210 -10.47 -43.58 36.75
N LEU A 211 -9.29 -43.01 36.51
CA LEU A 211 -8.02 -43.60 36.95
C LEU A 211 -7.93 -43.69 38.49
N SER A 212 -8.38 -42.65 39.19
CA SER A 212 -8.40 -42.62 40.66
C SER A 212 -9.33 -43.70 41.23
N ASP A 213 -10.55 -43.80 40.69
CA ASP A 213 -11.51 -44.83 41.08
C ASP A 213 -10.95 -46.25 40.83
N ARG A 214 -10.32 -46.47 39.67
CA ARG A 214 -9.70 -47.76 39.32
C ARG A 214 -8.65 -48.16 40.34
N ASP A 215 -7.79 -47.24 40.73
CA ASP A 215 -6.71 -47.51 41.69
C ASP A 215 -7.27 -47.76 43.10
N GLU A 216 -8.37 -47.11 43.48
CA GLU A 216 -9.11 -47.37 44.72
C GLU A 216 -9.75 -48.77 44.71
N TRP A 217 -10.43 -49.15 43.63
CA TRP A 217 -10.99 -50.49 43.44
C TRP A 217 -9.92 -51.57 43.48
N LYS A 218 -8.77 -51.34 42.83
CA LYS A 218 -7.63 -52.27 42.86
C LYS A 218 -7.12 -52.47 44.28
N LYS A 219 -7.01 -51.40 45.08
CA LYS A 219 -6.63 -51.47 46.49
C LYS A 219 -7.67 -52.23 47.33
N ALA A 220 -8.96 -51.95 47.13
CA ALA A 220 -10.04 -52.67 47.82
C ALA A 220 -10.03 -54.17 47.49
N PHE A 221 -9.78 -54.54 46.24
CA PHE A 221 -9.67 -55.92 45.80
C PHE A 221 -8.51 -56.66 46.49
N PHE A 222 -7.31 -56.07 46.52
CA PHE A 222 -6.16 -56.68 47.21
C PHE A 222 -6.40 -56.84 48.72
N ASN A 223 -7.04 -55.86 49.35
CA ASN A 223 -7.42 -55.95 50.76
C ASN A 223 -8.40 -57.10 51.01
N LEU A 224 -9.41 -57.26 50.15
CA LEU A 224 -10.37 -58.36 50.22
C LEU A 224 -9.67 -59.72 50.02
N GLN A 225 -8.78 -59.83 49.02
CA GLN A 225 -8.02 -61.04 48.76
C GLN A 225 -7.15 -61.43 49.98
N ALA A 226 -6.50 -60.46 50.62
CA ALA A 226 -5.73 -60.68 51.84
C ALA A 226 -6.62 -61.20 52.98
N TRP A 227 -7.77 -60.57 53.20
CA TRP A 227 -8.74 -60.97 54.22
C TRP A 227 -9.30 -62.39 53.99
N VAL A 228 -9.66 -62.73 52.74
CA VAL A 228 -10.12 -64.07 52.36
C VAL A 228 -9.03 -65.12 52.61
N SER A 229 -7.79 -64.80 52.24
CA SER A 229 -6.64 -65.70 52.44
C SER A 229 -6.34 -65.96 53.92
N GLU A 230 -6.54 -64.94 54.78
CA GLU A 230 -6.41 -65.08 56.24
C GLU A 230 -7.49 -66.00 56.81
N ARG A 231 -8.76 -65.85 56.40
CA ARG A 231 -9.88 -66.65 56.90
C ARG A 231 -9.87 -68.12 56.47
N LEU A 232 -9.48 -68.42 55.24
CA LEU A 232 -9.46 -69.79 54.74
C LEU A 232 -8.25 -70.61 55.23
N GLY A 233 -7.28 -69.96 55.89
CA GLY A 233 -6.04 -70.59 56.33
C GLY A 233 -5.11 -70.90 55.14
N ARG A 234 -3.80 -70.69 55.32
CA ARG A 234 -2.77 -70.92 54.27
C ARG A 234 -2.75 -72.33 53.67
N GLY A 235 -3.47 -73.29 54.25
CA GLY A 235 -3.46 -74.70 53.84
C GLY A 235 -4.33 -75.05 52.63
N ALA A 236 -5.27 -74.20 52.20
CA ALA A 236 -6.21 -74.53 51.11
C ALA A 236 -5.76 -74.08 49.70
N LEU A 237 -4.68 -73.30 49.59
CA LEU A 237 -4.20 -72.75 48.30
C LEU A 237 -3.15 -73.64 47.59
N ASP A 238 -2.72 -74.75 48.20
CA ASP A 238 -1.74 -75.66 47.61
C ASP A 238 -2.36 -76.67 46.60
N ALA A 239 -3.69 -76.67 46.48
CA ALA A 239 -4.39 -77.37 45.41
C ALA A 239 -4.42 -76.52 44.14
N ARG A 240 -3.24 -76.18 43.59
CA ARG A 240 -3.17 -75.74 42.18
C ARG A 240 -3.56 -76.94 41.31
N PRO A 241 -4.57 -76.82 40.43
CA PRO A 241 -4.65 -77.73 39.28
C PRO A 241 -3.35 -77.55 38.52
N TYR A 242 -2.60 -78.64 38.37
CA TYR A 242 -1.46 -78.73 37.46
C TYR A 242 -1.97 -78.38 36.06
N ILE A 243 -1.80 -77.12 35.67
CA ILE A 243 -1.93 -76.68 34.29
C ILE A 243 -0.74 -77.32 33.60
N GLY A 244 -0.99 -78.42 32.90
CA GLY A 244 -0.03 -79.01 31.99
C GLY A 244 0.43 -77.94 31.00
N ASP A 245 1.70 -78.04 30.62
CA ASP A 245 2.35 -77.32 29.53
C ASP A 245 1.63 -77.56 28.19
N ASP A 246 0.39 -77.07 28.04
CA ASP A 246 -0.19 -76.87 26.73
C ASP A 246 0.48 -75.61 26.18
N GLY A 247 1.51 -75.87 25.37
CA GLY A 247 2.45 -74.90 24.84
C GLY A 247 1.80 -73.68 24.20
N PRO A 248 2.60 -72.64 23.93
CA PRO A 248 2.08 -71.37 23.43
C PRO A 248 1.25 -71.61 22.18
N VAL A 249 -0.07 -71.35 22.28
CA VAL A 249 -0.95 -71.20 21.12
C VAL A 249 -0.37 -70.03 20.35
N SER A 250 0.39 -70.35 19.30
CA SER A 250 0.84 -69.41 18.29
C SER A 250 -0.40 -68.85 17.61
N PHE A 251 -0.82 -67.68 18.06
CA PHE A 251 -1.76 -66.85 17.30
C PHE A 251 -1.10 -66.56 15.96
N GLY A 252 -1.56 -67.26 14.93
CA GLY A 252 -1.06 -67.13 13.57
C GLY A 252 -1.16 -65.68 13.11
N ASP A 253 -0.08 -65.22 12.48
CA ASP A 253 0.06 -63.90 11.86
C ASP A 253 -1.17 -63.58 11.01
N SER A 254 -2.03 -62.72 11.55
CA SER A 254 -3.18 -62.20 10.83
C SER A 254 -2.65 -61.23 9.78
N LYS A 255 -2.61 -61.69 8.53
CA LYS A 255 -2.20 -60.89 7.38
C LYS A 255 -3.07 -59.62 7.32
N PRO A 256 -2.49 -58.40 7.25
CA PRO A 256 -3.29 -57.19 7.20
C PRO A 256 -4.16 -57.18 5.93
N PRO A 257 -5.43 -56.73 6.03
CA PRO A 257 -6.31 -56.60 4.87
C PRO A 257 -5.69 -55.63 3.86
N LYS A 258 -5.74 -56.03 2.59
CA LYS A 258 -5.21 -55.25 1.47
C LYS A 258 -6.01 -53.94 1.34
N PRO A 259 -5.36 -52.77 1.21
CA PRO A 259 -6.09 -51.54 0.93
C PRO A 259 -6.79 -51.64 -0.43
N PRO A 260 -8.02 -51.10 -0.56
CA PRO A 260 -8.73 -51.06 -1.82
C PRO A 260 -7.93 -50.24 -2.84
N GLY A 261 -7.71 -50.82 -4.02
CA GLY A 261 -6.92 -50.23 -5.08
C GLY A 261 -7.55 -48.95 -5.65
N SER A 262 -6.72 -47.95 -5.87
CA SER A 262 -7.08 -46.70 -6.55
C SER A 262 -7.55 -46.97 -7.99
N PRO A 263 -8.61 -46.28 -8.46
CA PRO A 263 -9.02 -46.37 -9.86
C PRO A 263 -8.00 -45.67 -10.76
N SER A 264 -7.60 -46.37 -11.83
CA SER A 264 -6.77 -45.84 -12.90
C SER A 264 -7.62 -44.94 -13.78
N SER A 265 -7.34 -43.64 -13.79
CA SER A 265 -7.89 -42.70 -14.77
C SER A 265 -7.23 -42.92 -16.14
N SER A 266 -8.06 -43.11 -17.17
CA SER A 266 -7.72 -42.95 -18.59
C SER A 266 -8.28 -41.64 -19.09
#